data_AF-A0A255HC22-F1
#
_entry.id   AF-A0A255HC22-F1
#
_cell.length_a   1.000
_cell.length_b   1.000
_cell.length_c   1.000
_cell.angle_alpha   90.00
_cell.angle_beta   90.00
_cell.angle_gamma   90.00
#
_symmetry.space_group_name_H-M   'P 1'
#
loop_
_entity.id
_entity.type
_entity.pdbx_description
1 polymer ?
#
loop_
_entity_poly.entity_id
_entity_poly.type
_entity_poly.pdbx_seq_one_letter_code
_entity_poly.pdbx_strand_id
1 'polypeptide(L)'
;MRARRRWHADTQQLQALGVDPRPVTDLALTHLDVDHVGGIVDSPSAKVHLSATQLSLITPALRRDLLDRLHPAQWDHGPRWTPHVLSEAYAGRPTARIADGVRLAALDGHLSGHCGVVIERPGRGELIHAGDAIFSSRTVSGRPAPPGLALFERHLRTERAAWADSRRWLRERHAQGCEIVSAHEPGPGPG
;
A
#
# COMPACT_ATOMS: atom_id res chain seq x y z
N MET A 1 -23.62 5.78 24.16
CA MET A 1 -23.41 5.46 22.73
C MET A 1 -22.36 6.41 22.17
N ARG A 2 -21.13 5.96 21.91
CA ARG A 2 -20.11 6.79 21.25
C ARG A 2 -20.39 6.77 19.74
N ALA A 3 -20.49 7.96 19.14
CA ALA A 3 -20.63 8.11 17.70
C ALA A 3 -19.46 7.39 17.01
N ARG A 4 -19.76 6.37 16.20
CA ARG A 4 -18.78 5.75 15.30
C ARG A 4 -18.38 6.84 14.31
N ARG A 5 -17.14 7.35 14.39
CA ARG A 5 -16.58 8.17 13.31
C ARG A 5 -16.65 7.30 12.05
N ARG A 6 -17.42 7.75 11.06
CA ARG A 6 -17.52 7.05 9.78
C ARG A 6 -16.36 7.52 8.93
N TRP A 7 -15.49 6.60 8.54
CA TRP A 7 -14.29 6.85 7.76
C TRP A 7 -14.65 6.84 6.26
N HIS A 8 -15.44 7.82 5.80
CA HIS A 8 -15.94 7.90 4.42
C HIS A 8 -15.04 8.70 3.45
N ALA A 9 -13.74 8.78 3.74
CA ALA A 9 -12.83 9.70 3.04
C ALA A 9 -12.67 9.31 1.56
N ASP A 10 -12.53 8.02 1.29
CA ASP A 10 -12.24 7.50 -0.06
C ASP A 10 -13.45 7.66 -0.99
N THR A 11 -14.65 7.38 -0.47
CA THR A 11 -15.92 7.59 -1.19
C THR A 11 -16.06 9.05 -1.66
N GLN A 12 -15.76 10.00 -0.78
CA GLN A 12 -15.87 11.43 -1.09
C GLN A 12 -14.83 11.88 -2.11
N GLN A 13 -13.60 11.36 -2.02
CA GLN A 13 -12.54 11.64 -2.98
C GLN A 13 -12.86 11.08 -4.37
N LEU A 14 -13.35 9.84 -4.44
CA LEU A 14 -13.78 9.24 -5.72
C LEU A 14 -14.91 10.06 -6.35
N GLN A 15 -15.92 10.45 -5.56
CA GLN A 15 -17.01 11.29 -6.05
C GLN A 15 -16.52 12.65 -6.55
N ALA A 16 -15.56 13.28 -5.85
CA ALA A 16 -14.95 14.54 -6.28
C ALA A 16 -14.19 14.39 -7.61
N LEU A 17 -13.66 13.20 -7.91
CA LEU A 17 -13.05 12.84 -9.19
C LEU A 17 -14.07 12.41 -10.26
N GLY A 18 -15.38 12.47 -9.95
CA GLY A 18 -16.44 12.03 -10.86
C GLY A 18 -16.56 10.51 -11.00
N VAL A 19 -15.92 9.76 -10.10
CA VAL A 19 -15.96 8.29 -10.06
C VAL A 19 -17.07 7.85 -9.10
N ASP A 20 -17.97 7.01 -9.59
CA ASP A 20 -18.93 6.34 -8.71
C ASP A 20 -18.18 5.32 -7.84
N PRO A 21 -18.27 5.40 -6.50
CA PRO A 21 -17.61 4.44 -5.61
C PRO A 21 -18.36 3.09 -5.51
N ARG A 22 -19.65 3.04 -5.86
CA ARG A 22 -20.45 1.80 -5.83
C ARG A 22 -19.86 0.63 -6.64
N PRO A 23 -19.26 0.83 -7.83
CA PRO A 23 -18.63 -0.24 -8.61
C PRO A 23 -17.27 -0.73 -8.08
N VAL A 24 -16.75 -0.27 -6.93
CA VAL A 24 -15.48 -0.80 -6.42
C VAL A 24 -15.64 -2.27 -6.02
N THR A 25 -15.03 -3.17 -6.80
CA THR A 25 -15.09 -4.63 -6.60
C THR A 25 -13.87 -5.21 -5.90
N ASP A 26 -12.71 -4.55 -6.03
CA ASP A 26 -11.42 -5.05 -5.57
C ASP A 26 -10.61 -3.89 -4.96
N LEU A 27 -10.03 -4.14 -3.79
CA LEU A 27 -9.14 -3.23 -3.08
C LEU A 27 -7.78 -3.89 -2.94
N ALA A 28 -6.71 -3.22 -3.36
CA ALA A 28 -5.35 -3.70 -3.20
C ALA A 28 -4.67 -2.94 -2.06
N LEU A 29 -4.42 -3.61 -0.93
CA LEU A 29 -3.73 -3.03 0.21
C LEU A 29 -2.23 -3.31 0.14
N THR A 30 -1.43 -2.27 0.35
CA THR A 30 0.02 -2.38 0.48
C THR A 30 0.42 -2.98 1.82
N HIS A 31 -0.27 -2.58 2.90
CA HIS A 31 -0.09 -3.07 4.27
C HIS A 31 -1.28 -2.64 5.16
N LEU A 32 -1.22 -3.02 6.44
CA LEU A 32 -2.32 -2.86 7.41
C LEU A 32 -2.16 -1.68 8.39
N ASP A 33 -1.23 -0.75 8.15
CA ASP A 33 -1.17 0.44 9.01
C ASP A 33 -2.50 1.20 8.99
N VAL A 34 -2.80 1.84 10.11
CA VAL A 34 -4.09 2.49 10.40
C VAL A 34 -4.52 3.48 9.33
N ASP A 35 -3.60 4.21 8.72
CA ASP A 35 -3.84 5.20 7.68
C ASP A 35 -4.07 4.59 6.29
N HIS A 36 -3.82 3.28 6.11
CA HIS A 36 -4.03 2.57 4.84
C HIS A 36 -5.26 1.69 4.84
N VAL A 37 -5.55 1.01 5.96
CA VAL A 37 -6.67 0.07 6.04
C VAL A 37 -8.01 0.76 6.33
N GLY A 38 -7.99 2.02 6.78
CA GLY A 38 -9.19 2.73 7.26
C GLY A 38 -10.35 2.84 6.26
N GLY A 39 -10.03 2.92 4.97
CA GLY A 39 -11.02 3.10 3.89
C GLY A 39 -11.80 1.85 3.50
N ILE A 40 -11.38 0.64 3.90
CA ILE A 40 -12.02 -0.60 3.43
C ILE A 40 -13.50 -0.71 3.84
N VAL A 41 -13.90 -0.02 4.90
CA VAL A 41 -15.29 0.03 5.39
C VAL A 41 -16.25 0.68 4.39
N ASP A 42 -15.73 1.51 3.48
CA ASP A 42 -16.53 2.19 2.45
C ASP A 42 -16.97 1.25 1.33
N SER A 43 -16.27 0.13 1.14
CA SER A 43 -16.55 -0.85 0.09
C SER A 43 -16.73 -2.26 0.67
N PRO A 44 -17.75 -2.50 1.51
CA PRO A 44 -17.89 -3.74 2.29
C PRO A 44 -18.09 -5.00 1.43
N SER A 45 -18.50 -4.84 0.17
CA SER A 45 -18.65 -5.94 -0.80
C SER A 45 -17.37 -6.27 -1.56
N ALA A 46 -16.37 -5.38 -1.55
CA ALA A 46 -15.14 -5.53 -2.32
C ALA A 46 -14.25 -6.64 -1.74
N LYS A 47 -13.51 -7.32 -2.61
CA LYS A 47 -12.42 -8.21 -2.20
C LYS A 47 -11.25 -7.36 -1.74
N VAL A 48 -10.64 -7.71 -0.61
CA VAL A 48 -9.48 -6.99 -0.07
C VAL A 48 -8.23 -7.83 -0.25
N HIS A 49 -7.44 -7.49 -1.26
CA HIS A 49 -6.22 -8.16 -1.65
C HIS A 49 -5.03 -7.63 -0.85
N LEU A 50 -4.28 -8.53 -0.22
CA LEU A 50 -3.07 -8.22 0.55
C LEU A 50 -2.17 -9.44 0.65
N SER A 51 -0.91 -9.25 1.05
CA SER A 51 -0.02 -10.37 1.35
C SER A 51 -0.56 -11.23 2.51
N ALA A 52 -0.46 -12.56 2.37
CA ALA A 52 -0.78 -13.49 3.45
C ALA A 52 0.07 -13.22 4.71
N THR A 53 1.33 -12.78 4.53
CA THR A 53 2.21 -12.37 5.63
C THR A 53 1.63 -11.17 6.38
N GLN A 54 1.11 -10.16 5.68
CA GLN A 54 0.42 -9.03 6.31
C GLN A 54 -0.83 -9.49 7.06
N LEU A 55 -1.68 -10.30 6.43
CA LEU A 55 -2.91 -10.76 7.08
C LEU A 55 -2.62 -11.55 8.37
N SER A 56 -1.51 -12.30 8.43
CA SER A 56 -1.10 -13.02 9.64
C SER A 56 -0.87 -12.12 10.85
N LEU A 57 -0.54 -10.84 10.63
CA LEU A 57 -0.35 -9.83 11.69
C LEU A 57 -1.66 -9.46 12.39
N ILE A 58 -2.82 -9.70 11.75
CA ILE A 58 -4.15 -9.44 12.32
C ILE A 58 -4.45 -10.37 13.51
N THR A 59 -3.65 -11.40 13.79
CA THR A 59 -3.83 -12.22 15.00
C THR A 59 -3.23 -11.49 16.21
N PRO A 60 -3.99 -10.64 16.96
CA PRO A 60 -3.42 -9.57 17.77
C PRO A 60 -3.00 -10.03 19.17
N ALA A 61 -3.37 -11.25 19.58
CA ALA A 61 -3.20 -11.70 20.97
C ALA A 61 -1.74 -11.73 21.46
N LEU A 62 -0.74 -11.53 20.58
CA LEU A 62 0.68 -11.70 20.91
C LEU A 62 1.59 -10.51 20.54
N ARG A 63 1.10 -9.42 19.92
CA ARG A 63 1.97 -8.36 19.34
C ARG A 63 1.69 -6.96 19.89
N ARG A 64 2.20 -6.68 21.10
CA ARG A 64 2.13 -5.32 21.71
C ARG A 64 2.88 -4.26 20.91
N ASP A 65 3.87 -4.66 20.12
CA ASP A 65 4.70 -3.80 19.27
C ASP A 65 3.96 -3.19 18.08
N LEU A 66 2.75 -3.66 17.77
CA LEU A 66 1.96 -3.21 16.63
C LEU A 66 0.69 -2.43 17.01
N LEU A 67 0.48 -2.12 18.29
CA LEU A 67 -0.76 -1.46 18.76
C LEU A 67 -0.98 -0.07 18.16
N ASP A 68 0.08 0.66 17.83
CA ASP A 68 -0.01 1.98 17.18
C ASP A 68 -0.23 1.89 15.66
N ARG A 69 -0.06 0.69 15.09
CA ARG A 69 -0.19 0.41 13.65
C ARG A 69 -1.51 -0.28 13.31
N LEU A 70 -1.91 -1.25 14.12
CA LEU A 70 -3.02 -2.17 13.87
C LEU A 70 -4.19 -1.89 14.82
N HIS A 71 -5.31 -1.44 14.28
CA HIS A 71 -6.50 -1.12 15.08
C HIS A 71 -7.69 -2.03 14.73
N PRO A 72 -8.06 -3.02 15.58
CA PRO A 72 -9.12 -4.01 15.30
C PRO A 72 -10.45 -3.44 14.80
N ALA A 73 -10.85 -2.26 15.28
CA ALA A 73 -12.10 -1.63 14.82
C ALA A 73 -12.12 -1.30 13.31
N GLN A 74 -10.98 -1.29 12.62
CA GLN A 74 -10.92 -1.04 11.19
C GLN A 74 -11.34 -2.26 10.34
N TRP A 75 -11.37 -3.46 10.92
CA TRP A 75 -11.80 -4.68 10.24
C TRP A 75 -12.81 -5.53 11.03
N ASP A 76 -13.31 -5.03 12.16
CA ASP A 76 -14.38 -5.66 12.96
C ASP A 76 -15.68 -5.90 12.16
N HIS A 77 -15.87 -5.19 11.05
CA HIS A 77 -16.99 -5.38 10.14
C HIS A 77 -16.86 -6.60 9.21
N GLY A 78 -15.78 -7.38 9.32
CA GLY A 78 -15.57 -8.62 8.58
C GLY A 78 -15.35 -8.42 7.07
N PRO A 79 -14.30 -7.69 6.65
CA PRO A 79 -14.00 -7.49 5.23
C PRO A 79 -13.69 -8.82 4.53
N ARG A 80 -13.90 -8.86 3.20
CA ARG A 80 -13.67 -10.04 2.37
C ARG A 80 -12.18 -10.18 2.02
N TRP A 81 -11.38 -10.59 3.00
CA TRP A 81 -9.95 -10.82 2.83
C TRP A 81 -9.67 -11.82 1.71
N THR A 82 -8.76 -11.45 0.81
CA THR A 82 -8.21 -12.28 -0.25
C THR A 82 -6.69 -12.28 -0.09
N PRO A 83 -6.13 -13.09 0.83
CA PRO A 83 -4.69 -13.14 1.07
C PRO A 83 -3.93 -13.79 -0.09
N HIS A 84 -2.74 -13.26 -0.38
CA HIS A 84 -1.87 -13.74 -1.46
C HIS A 84 -0.53 -14.22 -0.94
N VAL A 85 -0.11 -15.41 -1.36
CA VAL A 85 1.26 -15.87 -1.25
C VAL A 85 2.02 -15.38 -2.49
N LEU A 86 3.14 -14.68 -2.29
CA LEU A 86 3.93 -14.12 -3.39
C LEU A 86 4.81 -15.20 -4.04
N SER A 87 4.19 -16.16 -4.72
CA SER A 87 4.85 -17.33 -5.31
C SER A 87 5.36 -17.14 -6.73
N GLU A 88 4.99 -16.03 -7.38
CA GLU A 88 5.46 -15.70 -8.73
C GLU A 88 6.68 -14.77 -8.66
N ALA A 89 7.34 -14.55 -9.79
CA ALA A 89 8.39 -13.56 -9.91
C ALA A 89 8.09 -12.57 -11.05
N TYR A 90 8.31 -11.29 -10.79
CA TYR A 90 8.21 -10.23 -11.79
C TYR A 90 9.39 -9.28 -11.66
N ALA A 91 10.13 -9.06 -12.75
CA ALA A 91 11.34 -8.24 -12.74
C ALA A 91 12.29 -8.59 -11.56
N GLY A 92 12.46 -9.90 -11.31
CA GLY A 92 13.31 -10.42 -10.23
C GLY A 92 12.74 -10.28 -8.81
N ARG A 93 11.47 -9.88 -8.66
CA ARG A 93 10.80 -9.64 -7.37
C ARG A 93 9.68 -10.64 -7.12
N PRO A 94 9.50 -11.20 -5.90
CA PRO A 94 8.33 -12.02 -5.59
C PRO A 94 7.03 -11.25 -5.76
N THR A 95 6.04 -11.85 -6.42
CA THR A 95 4.75 -11.24 -6.73
C THR A 95 3.57 -12.21 -6.62
N ALA A 96 2.36 -11.66 -6.64
CA ALA A 96 1.12 -12.39 -6.91
C ALA A 96 0.18 -11.55 -7.76
N ARG A 97 -0.36 -12.13 -8.83
CA ARG A 97 -1.39 -11.47 -9.65
C ARG A 97 -2.72 -11.40 -8.88
N ILE A 98 -3.34 -10.22 -8.88
CA ILE A 98 -4.62 -10.00 -8.20
C ILE A 98 -5.77 -9.68 -9.15
N ALA A 99 -5.46 -9.12 -10.32
CA ALA A 99 -6.38 -8.91 -11.43
C ALA A 99 -5.60 -8.89 -12.75
N ASP A 100 -6.30 -8.76 -13.87
CA ASP A 100 -5.63 -8.54 -15.15
C ASP A 100 -4.84 -7.23 -15.12
N GLY A 101 -3.58 -7.27 -15.56
CA GLY A 101 -2.65 -6.14 -15.48
C GLY A 101 -2.29 -5.63 -14.07
N VAL A 102 -2.74 -6.27 -12.97
CA VAL A 102 -2.47 -5.79 -11.60
C VAL A 102 -1.89 -6.91 -10.72
N ARG A 103 -0.79 -6.60 -10.01
CA ARG A 103 -0.14 -7.54 -9.09
C ARG A 103 0.38 -6.85 -7.83
N LEU A 104 0.47 -7.64 -6.76
CA LEU A 104 1.23 -7.28 -5.56
C LEU A 104 2.70 -7.67 -5.77
N ALA A 105 3.63 -6.81 -5.39
CA ALA A 105 5.06 -7.08 -5.41
C ALA A 105 5.68 -6.85 -4.03
N ALA A 106 6.52 -7.78 -3.57
CA ALA A 106 7.16 -7.69 -2.26
C ALA A 106 7.95 -6.37 -2.13
N LEU A 107 7.64 -5.57 -1.11
CA LEU A 107 8.37 -4.36 -0.76
C LEU A 107 8.59 -4.29 0.76
N ASP A 108 9.01 -5.42 1.33
CA ASP A 108 9.30 -5.58 2.75
C ASP A 108 10.23 -4.48 3.31
N GLY A 109 10.14 -4.27 4.62
CA GLY A 109 11.02 -3.36 5.35
C GLY A 109 10.29 -2.32 6.18
N HIS A 110 9.21 -1.74 5.64
CA HIS A 110 8.31 -0.87 6.41
C HIS A 110 7.57 -1.67 7.48
N LEU A 111 6.99 -2.79 7.04
CA LEU A 111 6.37 -3.82 7.87
C LEU A 111 6.53 -5.17 7.13
N SER A 112 6.64 -6.27 7.87
CA SER A 112 6.82 -7.60 7.26
C SER A 112 5.63 -7.98 6.37
N GLY A 113 5.87 -8.33 5.11
CA GLY A 113 4.84 -8.61 4.11
C GLY A 113 4.28 -7.39 3.38
N HIS A 114 4.84 -6.18 3.61
CA HIS A 114 4.47 -4.98 2.85
C HIS A 114 4.65 -5.23 1.34
N CYS A 115 3.69 -4.76 0.56
CA CYS A 115 3.69 -4.88 -0.89
C CYS A 115 3.54 -3.53 -1.58
N GLY A 116 4.15 -3.40 -2.76
CA GLY A 116 3.74 -2.43 -3.76
C GLY A 116 2.66 -3.01 -4.67
N VAL A 117 1.91 -2.13 -5.35
CA VAL A 117 0.95 -2.52 -6.38
C VAL A 117 1.52 -2.12 -7.73
N VAL A 118 1.77 -3.11 -8.59
CA VAL A 118 2.24 -2.89 -9.97
C VAL A 118 1.04 -2.94 -10.90
N ILE A 119 0.90 -1.90 -11.73
CA ILE A 119 -0.22 -1.67 -12.64
C ILE A 119 0.33 -1.52 -14.05
N GLU A 120 -0.05 -2.46 -14.91
CA GLU A 120 0.22 -2.42 -16.34
C GLU A 120 -0.77 -1.45 -17.00
N ARG A 121 -0.26 -0.41 -17.66
CA ARG A 121 -1.10 0.58 -18.36
C ARG A 121 -0.79 0.53 -19.86
N PRO A 122 -1.65 -0.11 -20.67
CA PRO A 122 -1.44 -0.21 -22.12
C PRO A 122 -1.14 1.15 -22.76
N GLY A 123 -0.03 1.25 -23.46
CA GLY A 123 0.42 2.48 -24.13
C GLY A 123 0.94 3.61 -23.22
N ARG A 124 0.98 3.43 -21.89
CA ARG A 124 1.43 4.46 -20.92
C ARG A 124 2.55 4.00 -19.98
N GLY A 125 3.05 2.78 -20.16
CA GLY A 125 4.08 2.20 -19.30
C GLY A 125 3.55 1.76 -17.94
N GLU A 126 4.40 1.07 -17.19
CA GLU A 126 4.04 0.55 -15.87
C GLU A 126 3.98 1.66 -14.81
N LEU A 127 3.04 1.53 -13.88
CA LEU A 127 2.96 2.30 -12.64
C LEU A 127 3.19 1.37 -11.46
N ILE A 128 4.00 1.79 -10.49
CA ILE A 128 4.16 1.11 -9.21
C ILE A 128 3.71 2.06 -8.10
N HIS A 129 2.64 1.71 -7.42
CA HIS A 129 2.29 2.33 -6.15
C HIS A 129 3.11 1.66 -5.04
N ALA A 130 4.14 2.35 -4.57
CA ALA A 130 5.13 1.80 -3.65
C ALA A 130 4.67 1.78 -2.18
N GLY A 131 3.49 2.36 -1.87
CA GLY A 131 3.04 2.51 -0.48
C GLY A 131 4.13 3.18 0.36
N ASP A 132 4.36 2.63 1.55
CA ASP A 132 5.35 3.14 2.51
C ASP A 132 6.77 2.57 2.35
N ALA A 133 7.05 1.88 1.25
CA ALA A 133 8.44 1.53 0.90
C ALA A 133 9.28 2.79 0.56
N ILE A 134 8.59 3.83 0.09
CA ILE A 134 9.10 5.19 -0.07
C ILE A 134 8.03 6.19 0.40
N PHE A 135 8.46 7.30 1.00
CA PHE A 135 7.56 8.41 1.37
C PHE A 135 7.60 9.54 0.32
N SER A 136 8.48 9.43 -0.68
CA SER A 136 8.58 10.39 -1.79
C SER A 136 9.28 9.75 -3.00
N SER A 137 8.68 9.82 -4.20
CA SER A 137 9.31 9.41 -5.47
C SER A 137 10.64 10.09 -5.76
N ARG A 138 10.87 11.28 -5.18
CA ARG A 138 12.17 11.99 -5.25
C ARG A 138 13.34 11.06 -4.90
N THR A 139 13.16 10.22 -3.89
CA THR A 139 14.21 9.30 -3.42
C THR A 139 14.57 8.24 -4.46
N VAL A 140 13.62 7.87 -5.32
CA VAL A 140 13.82 6.92 -6.41
C VAL A 140 14.51 7.60 -7.60
N SER A 141 14.22 8.88 -7.84
CA SER A 141 14.88 9.69 -8.87
C SER A 141 16.26 10.25 -8.44
N GLY A 142 16.83 9.77 -7.32
CA GLY A 142 18.12 10.24 -6.79
C GLY A 142 18.08 11.63 -6.13
N ARG A 143 16.91 12.22 -5.93
CA ARG A 143 16.72 13.50 -5.24
C ARG A 143 16.44 13.26 -3.75
N PRO A 144 16.90 14.13 -2.84
CA PRO A 144 16.59 13.97 -1.42
C PRO A 144 15.09 14.22 -1.18
N ALA A 145 14.53 13.43 -0.26
CA ALA A 145 13.26 13.73 0.38
C ALA A 145 13.44 14.91 1.36
N PRO A 146 12.35 15.61 1.74
CA PRO A 146 12.37 16.57 2.84
C PRO A 146 12.98 15.94 4.12
N PRO A 147 13.89 16.62 4.85
CA PRO A 147 14.62 16.00 5.96
C PRO A 147 13.73 15.39 7.05
N GLY A 148 12.63 16.06 7.41
CA GLY A 148 11.67 15.54 8.39
C GLY A 148 10.98 14.26 7.93
N LEU A 149 10.61 14.20 6.65
CA LEU A 149 9.98 13.03 6.05
C LEU A 149 10.96 11.84 5.99
N ALA A 150 12.22 12.10 5.62
CA ALA A 150 13.27 11.08 5.60
C ALA A 150 13.58 10.51 6.99
N LEU A 151 13.56 11.35 8.03
CA LEU A 151 13.74 10.90 9.40
C LEU A 151 12.55 10.05 9.87
N PHE A 152 11.33 10.47 9.56
CA PHE A 152 10.09 9.78 9.91
C PHE A 152 10.03 8.38 9.27
N GLU A 153 10.24 8.30 7.95
CA GLU A 153 10.32 7.04 7.19
C GLU A 153 11.34 6.06 7.79
N ARG A 154 12.54 6.58 8.13
CA ARG A 154 13.59 5.76 8.76
C ARG A 154 13.20 5.25 10.15
N HIS A 155 12.40 6.01 10.89
CA HIS A 155 11.93 5.62 12.22
C HIS A 155 10.86 4.53 12.14
N LEU A 156 9.96 4.61 11.15
CA LEU A 156 8.85 3.68 11.01
C LEU A 156 9.28 2.29 10.53
N ARG A 157 10.30 2.17 9.68
CA ARG A 157 10.72 0.87 9.13
C ARG A 157 11.07 -0.16 10.24
N THR A 158 10.59 -1.39 10.10
CA THR A 158 10.89 -2.50 11.02
C THR A 158 12.15 -3.28 10.63
N GLU A 159 12.48 -3.38 9.34
CA GLU A 159 13.57 -4.22 8.84
C GLU A 159 14.48 -3.47 7.85
N ARG A 160 15.64 -3.02 8.32
CA ARG A 160 16.53 -2.14 7.55
C ARG A 160 17.04 -2.76 6.24
N ALA A 161 17.42 -4.04 6.25
CA ALA A 161 18.01 -4.70 5.08
C ALA A 161 16.95 -4.92 3.99
N ALA A 162 15.78 -5.45 4.36
CA ALA A 162 14.64 -5.59 3.47
C ALA A 162 14.20 -4.24 2.89
N TRP A 163 14.11 -3.20 3.73
CA TRP A 163 13.75 -1.85 3.29
C TRP A 163 14.74 -1.29 2.25
N ALA A 164 16.04 -1.49 2.46
CA ALA A 164 17.07 -1.06 1.50
C ALA A 164 17.00 -1.85 0.18
N ASP A 165 16.65 -3.13 0.25
CA ASP A 165 16.45 -4.00 -0.91
C ASP A 165 15.25 -3.56 -1.76
N SER A 166 14.10 -3.34 -1.13
CA SER A 166 12.88 -2.82 -1.76
C SER A 166 13.15 -1.49 -2.49
N ARG A 167 13.86 -0.56 -1.86
CA ARG A 167 14.21 0.74 -2.48
C ARG A 167 15.23 0.63 -3.60
N ARG A 168 16.11 -0.38 -3.56
CA ARG A 168 17.03 -0.64 -4.67
C ARG A 168 16.24 -1.09 -5.89
N TRP A 169 15.33 -2.04 -5.71
CA TRP A 169 14.47 -2.52 -6.78
C TRP A 169 13.58 -1.40 -7.36
N LEU A 170 12.97 -0.57 -6.53
CA LEU A 170 12.19 0.59 -7.03
C LEU A 170 13.04 1.54 -7.89
N ARG A 171 14.31 1.77 -7.52
CA ARG A 171 15.24 2.57 -8.34
C ARG A 171 15.57 1.90 -9.67
N GLU A 172 15.76 0.59 -9.69
CA GLU A 172 15.98 -0.17 -10.92
C GLU A 172 14.76 -0.09 -11.85
N ARG A 173 13.54 -0.23 -11.31
CA ARG A 173 12.29 -0.10 -12.07
C ARG A 173 12.10 1.31 -12.64
N HIS A 174 12.35 2.34 -11.84
CA HIS A 174 12.31 3.73 -12.29
C HIS A 174 13.33 4.00 -13.39
N ALA A 175 14.56 3.48 -13.28
CA ALA A 175 15.57 3.59 -14.32
C ALA A 175 15.17 2.89 -15.64
N GLN A 176 14.26 1.90 -15.57
CA GLN A 176 13.67 1.21 -16.71
C GLN A 176 12.39 1.89 -17.24
N GLY A 177 12.07 3.10 -16.77
CA GLY A 177 10.94 3.90 -17.23
C GLY A 177 9.60 3.60 -16.54
N CYS A 178 9.62 2.88 -15.41
CA CYS A 178 8.40 2.72 -14.60
C CYS A 178 8.10 4.00 -13.82
N GLU A 179 6.85 4.44 -13.84
CA GLU A 179 6.38 5.50 -12.96
C GLU A 179 6.23 4.94 -11.54
N ILE A 180 6.74 5.65 -10.54
CA ILE A 180 6.67 5.22 -9.14
C ILE A 180 6.00 6.32 -8.33
N VAL A 181 4.95 5.97 -7.60
CA VAL A 181 4.21 6.88 -6.71
C VAL A 181 4.21 6.35 -5.27
N SER A 182 4.05 7.26 -4.32
CA SER A 182 3.96 6.94 -2.88
C SER A 182 2.56 7.27 -2.35
N ALA A 183 2.14 6.59 -1.29
CA ALA A 183 0.92 6.96 -0.55
C ALA A 183 1.02 8.33 0.12
N HIS A 184 2.24 8.77 0.44
CA HIS A 184 2.53 10.02 1.15
C HIS A 184 3.00 11.13 0.22
N GLU A 185 2.83 10.96 -1.10
CA GLU A 185 3.04 12.06 -2.02
C GLU A 185 1.97 13.13 -1.83
N PRO A 186 2.36 14.42 -1.85
CA PRO A 186 1.38 15.48 -1.96
C PRO A 186 0.57 15.21 -3.24
N GLY A 187 -0.76 15.21 -3.12
CA GLY A 187 -1.65 15.02 -4.27
C GLY A 187 -1.29 15.99 -5.41
N PRO A 188 -1.75 15.71 -6.65
CA PRO A 188 -1.53 16.64 -7.74
C PRO A 188 -2.00 18.02 -7.26
N GLY A 189 -1.08 18.99 -7.24
CA GLY A 189 -1.42 20.35 -6.88
C GLY A 189 -2.58 20.82 -7.76
N PRO A 190 -3.34 21.84 -7.35
CA PRO A 190 -4.37 22.40 -8.22
C PRO A 190 -3.71 22.76 -9.57
N GLY A 191 -4.17 22.07 -10.63
CA GLY A 191 -3.76 22.32 -12.00
C GLY A 191 -4.30 23.64 -12.53
#